data_AF-A0A8R2M338-F1
#
_entry.id   AF-A0A8R2M338-F1
#
_cell.length_a   1.000
_cell.length_b   1.000
_cell.length_c   1.000
_cell.angle_alpha   90.00
_cell.angle_beta   90.00
_cell.angle_gamma   90.00
#
_symmetry.space_group_name_H-M   'P 1'
#
loop_
_entity.id
_entity.type
_entity.pdbx_description
1 polymer ?
#
loop_
_entity_poly.entity_id
_entity_poly.type
_entity_poly.pdbx_seq_one_letter_code
_entity_poly.pdbx_strand_id
1 'polypeptide(L)'
;MIPGYNLICILCCITMVHDSIQYTKSIENMVIDYEDDKNSMIALAEQENIHFYDDFYDEMDSRIKMENSMNMIFFGPVSSFMRIDAESLLHILTFTKKHLIPISRTILIWDLITDGKTAAFLYSREYLALGPLLNFVPEEDLYYVNFGDKSVLSFFANHNLGLHSRKYGILAASYRRYYGDMWYEDSDYINELGYLICGFPAHIISKITPAVFKKIDVEIFKKLSLCSVNQTKTLYNLATHKNAYGKPYKWSSHEITKLDILFI
;
A
#
# COMPACT_ATOMS: atom_id res chain seq x y z
N MET A 1 -0.60 24.31 58.48
CA MET A 1 -1.21 23.94 59.77
C MET A 1 -2.39 23.03 59.45
N ILE A 2 -2.25 21.72 59.71
CA ILE A 2 -3.36 20.74 59.74
C ILE A 2 -3.86 20.77 61.20
N PRO A 3 -5.18 20.80 61.51
CA PRO A 3 -6.10 19.64 61.46
C PRO A 3 -7.53 20.03 61.02
N GLY A 4 -8.51 19.17 60.71
CA GLY A 4 -8.75 17.75 60.95
C GLY A 4 -10.25 17.59 61.26
N TYR A 5 -10.90 16.59 60.62
CA TYR A 5 -11.99 15.70 61.12
C TYR A 5 -13.21 16.35 61.85
N ASN A 6 -14.50 16.04 61.61
CA ASN A 6 -15.15 14.72 61.54
C ASN A 6 -16.70 14.92 61.49
N LEU A 7 -17.44 13.80 61.42
CA LEU A 7 -18.90 13.56 61.55
C LEU A 7 -19.73 13.58 60.26
N ILE A 8 -20.04 12.43 59.64
CA ILE A 8 -20.95 11.33 60.05
C ILE A 8 -22.42 11.65 59.70
N CYS A 9 -22.94 10.92 58.70
CA CYS A 9 -24.34 10.48 58.70
C CYS A 9 -24.37 9.02 58.24
N ILE A 10 -24.53 8.17 59.25
CA ILE A 10 -24.79 6.74 59.20
C ILE A 10 -26.22 6.52 58.70
N LEU A 11 -26.43 5.61 57.74
CA LEU A 11 -27.68 4.86 57.68
C LEU A 11 -27.40 3.40 57.34
N CYS A 12 -27.62 2.58 58.38
CA CYS A 12 -27.79 1.14 58.45
C CYS A 12 -28.06 0.39 57.13
N CYS A 13 -27.23 -0.61 56.85
CA CYS A 13 -27.72 -1.91 56.41
C CYS A 13 -27.06 -3.00 57.25
N ILE A 14 -27.90 -3.62 58.07
CA ILE A 14 -27.65 -4.79 58.88
C ILE A 14 -27.24 -5.93 57.95
N THR A 15 -26.00 -6.42 58.06
CA THR A 15 -25.64 -7.75 57.52
C THR A 15 -25.77 -8.74 58.67
N MET A 16 -26.83 -9.55 58.61
CA MET A 16 -26.91 -10.76 59.41
C MET A 16 -25.78 -11.69 58.97
N VAL A 17 -24.93 -12.03 59.92
CA VAL A 17 -24.00 -13.16 59.81
C VAL A 17 -24.85 -14.42 59.65
N HIS A 18 -24.82 -15.01 58.47
CA HIS A 18 -25.21 -16.41 58.29
C HIS A 18 -23.94 -17.24 58.26
N ASP A 19 -23.69 -17.94 59.36
CA ASP A 19 -22.80 -19.10 59.40
C ASP A 19 -23.20 -20.04 58.27
N SER A 20 -22.35 -20.14 57.25
CA SER A 20 -22.41 -21.23 56.27
C SER A 20 -21.13 -22.03 56.37
N ILE A 21 -21.32 -23.24 56.88
CA ILE A 21 -20.37 -24.33 57.04
C ILE A 21 -19.58 -24.52 55.74
N GLN A 22 -18.25 -24.42 55.82
CA GLN A 22 -17.34 -24.79 54.73
C GLN A 22 -17.40 -26.31 54.52
N TYR A 23 -18.22 -26.75 53.56
CA TYR A 23 -18.06 -28.07 52.96
C TYR A 23 -16.95 -27.97 51.91
N THR A 24 -15.78 -28.49 52.22
CA THR A 24 -14.76 -28.76 51.19
C THR A 24 -15.30 -29.84 50.27
N LYS A 25 -15.73 -29.45 49.06
CA LYS A 25 -16.05 -30.39 47.98
C LYS A 25 -14.81 -31.24 47.68
N SER A 26 -14.99 -32.55 47.49
CA SER A 26 -13.90 -33.42 47.03
C SER A 26 -13.39 -32.95 45.66
N ILE A 27 -12.12 -33.17 45.38
CA ILE A 27 -11.49 -32.78 44.11
C ILE A 27 -12.25 -33.38 42.91
N GLU A 28 -12.80 -34.59 43.07
CA GLU A 28 -13.61 -35.26 42.06
C GLU A 28 -14.89 -34.47 41.71
N ASN A 29 -15.56 -33.89 42.71
CA ASN A 29 -16.76 -33.06 42.47
C ASN A 29 -16.40 -31.72 41.81
N MET A 30 -15.22 -31.15 42.10
CA MET A 30 -14.76 -29.94 41.40
C MET A 30 -14.38 -30.21 39.94
N VAL A 31 -13.88 -31.41 39.61
CA VAL A 31 -13.57 -31.80 38.23
C VAL A 31 -14.85 -32.00 37.43
N ILE A 32 -15.88 -32.61 38.03
CA ILE A 32 -17.19 -32.77 37.39
C ILE A 32 -17.84 -31.40 37.15
N ASP A 33 -17.84 -30.50 38.14
CA ASP A 33 -18.36 -29.14 37.98
C ASP A 33 -17.59 -28.38 36.86
N TYR A 34 -16.27 -28.56 36.76
CA TYR A 34 -15.45 -27.94 35.71
C TYR A 34 -15.74 -28.50 34.30
N GLU A 35 -15.99 -29.80 34.17
CA GLU A 35 -16.36 -30.39 32.88
C GLU A 35 -17.78 -30.00 32.45
N ASP A 36 -18.72 -29.87 33.39
CA ASP A 36 -20.08 -29.36 33.10
C ASP A 36 -20.09 -27.87 32.74
N ASP A 37 -19.28 -27.04 33.40
CA ASP A 37 -19.09 -25.63 33.04
C ASP A 37 -18.44 -25.50 31.64
N LYS A 38 -17.45 -26.35 31.33
CA LYS A 38 -16.85 -26.39 30.00
C LYS A 38 -17.84 -26.82 28.93
N ASN A 39 -18.66 -27.84 29.20
CA ASN A 39 -19.65 -28.35 28.24
C ASN A 39 -20.83 -27.38 28.04
N SER A 40 -21.24 -26.67 29.09
CA SER A 40 -22.26 -25.62 29.00
C SER A 40 -21.78 -24.39 28.24
N MET A 41 -20.50 -24.01 28.35
CA MET A 41 -19.91 -22.95 27.52
C MET A 41 -19.78 -23.35 26.04
N ILE A 42 -19.54 -24.63 25.74
CA ILE A 42 -19.52 -25.15 24.36
C ILE A 42 -20.94 -25.17 23.77
N ALA A 43 -21.96 -25.54 24.56
CA ALA A 43 -23.35 -25.53 24.15
C ALA A 43 -23.92 -24.11 23.92
N LEU A 44 -23.40 -23.10 24.64
CA LEU A 44 -23.76 -21.70 24.44
C LEU A 44 -23.11 -21.07 23.19
N ALA A 45 -21.94 -21.55 22.77
CA ALA A 45 -21.25 -21.04 21.58
C ALA A 45 -21.92 -21.47 20.25
N GLU A 46 -22.65 -22.59 20.24
CA GLU A 46 -23.42 -23.04 19.06
C GLU A 46 -24.79 -22.34 18.93
N GLN A 47 -25.23 -21.61 19.95
CA GLN A 47 -26.48 -20.83 19.95
C GLN A 47 -26.25 -19.30 20.02
N GLU A 48 -25.07 -18.81 19.64
CA GLU A 48 -24.91 -17.38 19.35
C GLU A 48 -25.72 -17.02 18.09
N ASN A 49 -26.89 -16.42 18.35
CA ASN A 49 -27.90 -15.95 17.41
C ASN A 49 -27.39 -15.50 16.04
N ILE A 50 -27.58 -16.35 15.03
CA ILE A 50 -27.50 -15.99 13.61
C ILE A 50 -28.41 -14.77 13.30
N HIS A 51 -29.54 -14.64 14.02
CA HIS A 51 -30.50 -13.55 13.85
C HIS A 51 -30.10 -12.20 14.48
N PHE A 52 -29.17 -12.16 15.43
CA PHE A 52 -28.81 -10.89 16.09
C PHE A 52 -27.99 -9.97 15.16
N TYR A 53 -27.23 -10.58 14.24
CA TYR A 53 -26.50 -9.85 13.23
C TYR A 53 -27.46 -9.33 12.15
N ASP A 54 -28.38 -10.16 11.66
CA ASP A 54 -29.33 -9.76 10.62
C ASP A 54 -30.24 -8.61 11.09
N ASP A 55 -30.77 -8.67 12.31
CA ASP A 55 -31.61 -7.60 12.88
C ASP A 55 -30.82 -6.29 13.12
N PHE A 56 -29.53 -6.37 13.46
CA PHE A 56 -28.65 -5.20 13.59
C PHE A 56 -28.37 -4.52 12.24
N TYR A 57 -28.26 -5.31 11.17
CA TYR A 57 -28.02 -4.79 9.83
C TYR A 57 -29.28 -4.15 9.23
N ASP A 58 -30.47 -4.73 9.44
CA ASP A 58 -31.74 -4.16 8.98
C ASP A 58 -32.03 -2.78 9.62
N GLU A 59 -31.64 -2.58 10.87
CA GLU A 59 -31.83 -1.30 11.56
C GLU A 59 -30.80 -0.23 11.14
N MET A 60 -29.55 -0.62 10.84
CA MET A 60 -28.52 0.30 10.34
C MET A 60 -28.75 0.73 8.88
N ASP A 61 -29.19 -0.16 7.99
CA ASP A 61 -29.32 0.13 6.55
C ASP A 61 -30.30 1.28 6.27
N SER A 62 -31.30 1.46 7.16
CA SER A 62 -32.29 2.53 7.05
C SER A 62 -31.76 3.94 7.40
N ARG A 63 -30.56 4.09 7.99
CA ARG A 63 -30.06 5.38 8.52
C ARG A 63 -28.60 5.72 8.19
N ILE A 64 -27.91 4.94 7.35
CA ILE A 64 -26.52 5.23 7.01
C ILE A 64 -26.43 6.46 6.10
N LYS A 65 -26.03 7.60 6.68
CA LYS A 65 -25.47 8.73 5.91
C LYS A 65 -24.22 8.24 5.17
N MET A 66 -23.99 8.72 3.95
CA MET A 66 -22.90 8.28 3.04
C MET A 66 -21.48 8.35 3.65
N GLU A 67 -21.29 9.15 4.70
CA GLU A 67 -20.03 9.22 5.46
C GLU A 67 -19.81 7.99 6.37
N ASN A 68 -20.87 7.37 6.86
CA ASN A 68 -20.81 6.19 7.73
C ASN A 68 -20.62 4.89 6.91
N SER A 69 -21.11 4.82 5.66
CA SER A 69 -20.91 3.66 4.78
C SER A 69 -19.44 3.51 4.38
N MET A 70 -18.75 4.61 4.10
CA MET A 70 -17.31 4.59 3.80
C MET A 70 -16.47 4.12 4.97
N ASN A 71 -16.86 4.52 6.19
CA ASN A 71 -16.20 4.02 7.40
C ASN A 71 -16.47 2.54 7.64
N MET A 72 -17.67 2.04 7.32
CA MET A 72 -17.98 0.61 7.40
C MET A 72 -17.19 -0.20 6.36
N ILE A 73 -16.93 0.36 5.18
CA ILE A 73 -16.14 -0.29 4.13
C ILE A 73 -14.66 -0.36 4.56
N PHE A 74 -14.03 0.76 4.94
CA PHE A 74 -12.58 0.75 5.24
C PHE A 74 -12.26 0.31 6.67
N PHE A 75 -13.17 0.47 7.64
CA PHE A 75 -12.93 0.21 9.06
C PHE A 75 -13.93 -0.77 9.70
N GLY A 76 -14.92 -1.28 8.97
CA GLY A 76 -15.82 -2.35 9.45
C GLY A 76 -15.18 -3.74 9.39
N PRO A 77 -15.94 -4.83 9.52
CA PRO A 77 -15.40 -6.19 9.43
C PRO A 77 -14.95 -6.56 8.01
N VAL A 78 -14.04 -7.54 7.87
CA VAL A 78 -13.49 -7.95 6.56
C VAL A 78 -14.58 -8.53 5.65
N SER A 79 -15.53 -9.27 6.22
CA SER A 79 -16.64 -9.90 5.51
C SER A 79 -17.51 -8.92 4.73
N SER A 80 -17.78 -7.73 5.30
CA SER A 80 -18.55 -6.68 4.62
C SER A 80 -17.80 -6.11 3.42
N PHE A 81 -16.47 -6.03 3.50
CA PHE A 81 -15.64 -5.51 2.41
C PHE A 81 -15.57 -6.49 1.23
N MET A 82 -15.49 -7.79 1.50
CA MET A 82 -15.44 -8.84 0.47
C MET A 82 -16.72 -8.91 -0.39
N ARG A 83 -17.83 -8.31 0.05
CA ARG A 83 -19.09 -8.26 -0.73
C ARG A 83 -19.06 -7.22 -1.85
N ILE A 84 -18.08 -6.32 -1.86
CA ILE A 84 -17.97 -5.26 -2.85
C ILE A 84 -17.25 -5.80 -4.09
N ASP A 85 -17.83 -5.60 -5.26
CA ASP A 85 -17.21 -5.97 -6.52
C ASP A 85 -16.01 -5.05 -6.86
N ALA A 86 -15.08 -5.57 -7.67
CA ALA A 86 -13.85 -4.87 -8.03
C ALA A 86 -14.10 -3.52 -8.72
N GLU A 87 -15.14 -3.42 -9.56
CA GLU A 87 -15.46 -2.19 -10.29
C GLU A 87 -15.94 -1.09 -9.33
N SER A 88 -16.83 -1.42 -8.41
CA SER A 88 -17.26 -0.53 -7.33
C SER A 88 -16.08 -0.11 -6.45
N LEU A 89 -15.17 -1.03 -6.11
CA LEU A 89 -13.97 -0.71 -5.33
C LEU A 89 -13.06 0.29 -6.06
N LEU A 90 -12.80 0.10 -7.35
CA LEU A 90 -12.00 1.02 -8.16
C LEU A 90 -12.63 2.42 -8.22
N HIS A 91 -13.96 2.49 -8.35
CA HIS A 91 -14.70 3.74 -8.32
C HIS A 91 -14.53 4.45 -6.97
N ILE A 92 -14.77 3.74 -5.87
CA ILE A 92 -14.61 4.25 -4.50
C ILE A 92 -13.17 4.74 -4.26
N LEU A 93 -12.18 3.95 -4.67
CA LEU A 93 -10.77 4.31 -4.54
C LEU A 93 -10.47 5.64 -5.20
N THR A 94 -11.01 5.91 -6.38
CA THR A 94 -10.78 7.15 -7.14
C THR A 94 -11.09 8.40 -6.29
N PHE A 95 -12.13 8.35 -5.46
CA PHE A 95 -12.54 9.49 -4.62
C PHE A 95 -12.00 9.43 -3.18
N THR A 96 -11.36 8.33 -2.79
CA THR A 96 -10.87 8.14 -1.43
C THR A 96 -9.44 8.66 -1.27
N LYS A 97 -9.20 9.40 -0.18
CA LYS A 97 -7.86 9.84 0.23
C LYS A 97 -7.03 8.63 0.65
N LYS A 98 -5.99 8.31 -0.13
CA LYS A 98 -5.21 7.07 0.00
C LYS A 98 -4.51 6.89 1.34
N HIS A 99 -4.04 7.97 1.96
CA HIS A 99 -3.38 7.91 3.27
C HIS A 99 -4.30 7.51 4.42
N LEU A 100 -5.62 7.52 4.23
CA LEU A 100 -6.59 7.08 5.24
C LEU A 100 -6.89 5.59 5.17
N ILE A 101 -6.45 4.89 4.10
CA ILE A 101 -6.74 3.48 3.90
C ILE A 101 -5.69 2.65 4.66
N PRO A 102 -6.09 1.78 5.60
CA PRO A 102 -5.16 0.91 6.30
C PRO A 102 -4.39 -0.03 5.37
N ILE A 103 -3.18 -0.44 5.79
CA ILE A 103 -2.33 -1.37 5.03
C ILE A 103 -3.06 -2.70 4.78
N SER A 104 -3.71 -3.27 5.81
CA SER A 104 -4.47 -4.51 5.70
C SER A 104 -5.59 -4.42 4.65
N ARG A 105 -6.25 -3.26 4.57
CA ARG A 105 -7.27 -2.99 3.55
C ARG A 105 -6.68 -2.85 2.18
N THR A 106 -5.50 -2.26 2.06
CA THR A 106 -4.80 -2.13 0.78
C THR A 106 -4.47 -3.50 0.18
N ILE A 107 -4.01 -4.45 1.01
CA ILE A 107 -3.72 -5.82 0.57
C ILE A 107 -5.02 -6.52 0.14
N LEU A 108 -6.08 -6.42 0.95
CA LEU A 108 -7.39 -6.99 0.61
C LEU A 108 -7.98 -6.40 -0.69
N ILE A 109 -7.84 -5.10 -0.89
CA ILE A 109 -8.24 -4.39 -2.11
C ILE A 109 -7.47 -4.93 -3.30
N TRP A 110 -6.16 -5.12 -3.14
CA TRP A 110 -5.32 -5.69 -4.18
C TRP A 110 -5.79 -7.09 -4.56
N ASP A 111 -5.99 -7.97 -3.58
CA ASP A 111 -6.44 -9.35 -3.80
C ASP A 111 -7.81 -9.42 -4.49
N LEU A 112 -8.73 -8.52 -4.15
CA LEU A 112 -10.06 -8.44 -4.78
C LEU A 112 -10.00 -7.91 -6.21
N ILE A 113 -9.16 -6.90 -6.48
CA ILE A 113 -8.98 -6.34 -7.84
C ILE A 113 -8.29 -7.35 -8.74
N THR A 114 -7.31 -8.09 -8.21
CA THR A 114 -6.62 -9.13 -8.97
C THR A 114 -7.43 -10.42 -9.06
N ASP A 115 -8.47 -10.60 -8.25
CA ASP A 115 -9.25 -11.85 -8.17
C ASP A 115 -8.33 -13.06 -7.88
N GLY A 116 -7.31 -12.84 -7.04
CA GLY A 116 -6.25 -13.81 -6.75
C GLY A 116 -5.30 -14.13 -7.93
N LYS A 117 -5.40 -13.40 -9.04
CA LYS A 117 -4.51 -13.54 -10.22
C LYS A 117 -3.32 -12.58 -10.11
N THR A 118 -2.42 -12.67 -11.09
CA THR A 118 -1.21 -11.83 -11.14
C THR A 118 -1.53 -10.41 -11.64
N ALA A 119 -0.67 -9.45 -11.31
CA ALA A 119 -0.71 -8.09 -11.85
C ALA A 119 -0.61 -8.01 -13.39
N ALA A 120 -0.30 -9.11 -14.08
CA ALA A 120 -0.20 -9.15 -15.54
C ALA A 120 -1.53 -8.89 -16.27
N PHE A 121 -2.67 -9.03 -15.57
CA PHE A 121 -4.01 -8.81 -16.15
C PHE A 121 -4.59 -7.43 -15.85
N LEU A 122 -3.90 -6.61 -15.07
CA LEU A 122 -4.36 -5.26 -14.74
C LEU A 122 -4.00 -4.28 -15.85
N TYR A 123 -4.88 -3.29 -16.05
CA TYR A 123 -4.68 -2.20 -16.98
C TYR A 123 -4.22 -0.94 -16.23
N SER A 124 -3.94 0.12 -17.00
CA SER A 124 -3.52 1.41 -16.45
C SER A 124 -4.52 2.02 -15.45
N ARG A 125 -5.81 1.74 -15.61
CA ARG A 125 -6.90 2.25 -14.77
C ARG A 125 -6.78 1.77 -13.32
N GLU A 126 -6.49 0.50 -13.11
CA GLU A 126 -6.40 -0.10 -11.77
C GLU A 126 -5.23 0.50 -10.99
N TYR A 127 -4.07 0.64 -11.66
CA TYR A 127 -2.91 1.30 -11.06
C TYR A 127 -3.16 2.79 -10.76
N LEU A 128 -3.91 3.49 -11.61
CA LEU A 128 -4.32 4.87 -11.35
C LEU A 128 -5.21 4.97 -10.11
N ALA A 129 -6.18 4.06 -9.95
CA ALA A 129 -7.07 4.05 -8.80
C ALA A 129 -6.30 3.76 -7.50
N LEU A 130 -5.31 2.87 -7.52
CA LEU A 130 -4.48 2.53 -6.36
C LEU A 130 -3.48 3.64 -6.02
N GLY A 131 -2.76 4.16 -7.02
CA GLY A 131 -1.76 5.22 -6.86
C GLY A 131 -0.70 4.89 -5.79
N PRO A 132 -0.53 5.72 -4.74
CA PRO A 132 0.48 5.51 -3.70
C PRO A 132 0.25 4.25 -2.85
N LEU A 133 -0.96 3.66 -2.88
CA LEU A 133 -1.25 2.40 -2.18
C LEU A 133 -0.40 1.23 -2.70
N LEU A 134 0.13 1.32 -3.93
CA LEU A 134 1.05 0.34 -4.50
C LEU A 134 2.32 0.15 -3.66
N ASN A 135 2.64 1.07 -2.74
CA ASN A 135 3.72 0.87 -1.76
C ASN A 135 3.48 -0.33 -0.82
N PHE A 136 2.22 -0.70 -0.58
CA PHE A 136 1.84 -1.77 0.33
C PHE A 136 1.55 -3.10 -0.37
N VAL A 137 1.42 -3.08 -1.70
CA VAL A 137 1.23 -4.28 -2.53
C VAL A 137 2.49 -5.15 -2.51
N PRO A 138 2.40 -6.49 -2.47
CA PRO A 138 3.56 -7.37 -2.54
C PRO A 138 4.48 -7.08 -3.73
N GLU A 139 5.80 -7.16 -3.51
CA GLU A 139 6.79 -6.90 -4.58
C GLU A 139 6.74 -7.96 -5.68
N GLU A 140 6.46 -9.20 -5.30
CA GLU A 140 6.32 -10.34 -6.21
C GLU A 140 5.21 -10.07 -7.23
N ASP A 141 4.08 -9.50 -6.81
CA ASP A 141 2.99 -9.19 -7.71
C ASP A 141 3.35 -8.03 -8.66
N LEU A 142 3.98 -6.98 -8.14
CA LEU A 142 4.42 -5.83 -8.95
C LEU A 142 5.49 -6.22 -9.98
N TYR A 143 6.26 -7.27 -9.71
CA TYR A 143 7.20 -7.83 -10.69
C TYR A 143 6.51 -8.40 -11.94
N TYR A 144 5.22 -8.77 -11.83
CA TYR A 144 4.43 -9.30 -12.95
C TYR A 144 3.57 -8.25 -13.68
N VAL A 145 3.68 -6.96 -13.33
CA VAL A 145 3.00 -5.86 -14.06
C VAL A 145 3.24 -5.95 -15.56
N ASN A 146 2.17 -5.90 -16.37
CA ASN A 146 2.26 -6.08 -17.81
C ASN A 146 2.75 -4.83 -18.57
N PHE A 147 4.06 -4.65 -18.65
CA PHE A 147 4.64 -3.57 -19.45
C PHE A 147 4.57 -3.79 -20.97
N GLY A 148 4.14 -4.96 -21.44
CA GLY A 148 3.80 -5.15 -22.86
C GLY A 148 2.60 -4.32 -23.30
N ASP A 149 1.71 -3.93 -22.36
CA ASP A 149 0.68 -2.93 -22.62
C ASP A 149 1.28 -1.52 -22.51
N LYS A 150 1.32 -0.82 -23.65
CA LYS A 150 1.86 0.55 -23.73
C LYS A 150 1.12 1.54 -22.82
N SER A 151 -0.16 1.31 -22.52
CA SER A 151 -0.92 2.17 -21.60
C SER A 151 -0.39 2.06 -20.17
N VAL A 152 -0.02 0.85 -19.73
CA VAL A 152 0.55 0.58 -18.40
C VAL A 152 1.95 1.17 -18.29
N LEU A 153 2.80 0.96 -19.30
CA LEU A 153 4.13 1.58 -19.36
C LEU A 153 4.04 3.12 -19.31
N SER A 154 3.21 3.70 -20.18
CA SER A 154 3.00 5.14 -20.24
C SER A 154 2.48 5.71 -18.92
N PHE A 155 1.60 4.98 -18.23
CA PHE A 155 1.10 5.38 -16.92
C PHE A 155 2.24 5.54 -15.91
N PHE A 156 3.07 4.50 -15.70
CA PHE A 156 4.18 4.55 -14.74
C PHE A 156 5.31 5.50 -15.17
N ALA A 157 5.52 5.69 -16.47
CA ALA A 157 6.52 6.62 -16.98
C ALA A 157 6.15 8.10 -16.77
N ASN A 158 4.86 8.41 -16.73
CA ASN A 158 4.38 9.79 -16.71
C ASN A 158 3.84 10.27 -15.36
N HIS A 159 3.50 9.35 -14.44
CA HIS A 159 2.93 9.71 -13.14
C HIS A 159 3.92 9.45 -12.00
N ASN A 160 4.19 10.49 -11.20
CA ASN A 160 4.87 10.32 -9.93
C ASN A 160 3.84 9.84 -8.90
N LEU A 161 3.86 8.55 -8.59
CA LEU A 161 2.89 7.92 -7.69
C LEU A 161 3.32 8.02 -6.21
N GLY A 162 4.47 8.63 -5.91
CA GLY A 162 5.02 8.68 -4.56
C GLY A 162 5.42 7.29 -4.04
N LEU A 163 5.87 6.40 -4.92
CA LEU A 163 6.35 5.08 -4.50
C LEU A 163 7.76 5.16 -3.91
N HIS A 164 8.04 4.28 -2.96
CA HIS A 164 9.39 4.08 -2.44
C HIS A 164 10.34 3.67 -3.57
N SER A 165 11.61 4.07 -3.49
CA SER A 165 12.62 3.74 -4.50
C SER A 165 12.75 2.23 -4.75
N ARG A 166 12.54 1.40 -3.71
CA ARG A 166 12.51 -0.06 -3.84
C ARG A 166 11.41 -0.54 -4.79
N LYS A 167 10.21 0.05 -4.73
CA LYS A 167 9.09 -0.29 -5.63
C LYS A 167 9.37 0.11 -7.07
N TYR A 168 9.95 1.29 -7.30
CA TYR A 168 10.45 1.65 -8.63
C TYR A 168 11.51 0.67 -9.14
N GLY A 169 12.37 0.15 -8.26
CA GLY A 169 13.33 -0.92 -8.61
C GLY A 169 12.66 -2.21 -9.09
N ILE A 170 11.59 -2.64 -8.41
CA ILE A 170 10.79 -3.80 -8.84
C ILE A 170 10.11 -3.55 -10.19
N LEU A 171 9.53 -2.36 -10.38
CA LEU A 171 8.92 -1.98 -11.67
C LEU A 171 9.95 -1.95 -12.80
N ALA A 172 11.15 -1.41 -12.56
CA ALA A 172 12.24 -1.46 -13.53
C ALA A 172 12.69 -2.89 -13.85
N ALA A 173 12.69 -3.79 -12.87
CA ALA A 173 12.98 -5.21 -13.09
C ALA A 173 11.86 -5.90 -13.92
N SER A 174 10.60 -5.57 -13.66
CA SER A 174 9.47 -6.03 -14.49
C SER A 174 9.57 -5.52 -15.93
N TYR A 175 9.93 -4.25 -16.13
CA TYR A 175 10.17 -3.70 -17.47
C TYR A 175 11.25 -4.50 -18.23
N ARG A 176 12.38 -4.79 -17.58
CA ARG A 176 13.45 -5.62 -18.17
C ARG A 176 12.99 -7.05 -18.48
N ARG A 177 12.07 -7.62 -17.70
CA ARG A 177 11.48 -8.93 -18.01
C ARG A 177 10.75 -8.91 -19.35
N TYR A 178 10.05 -7.83 -19.68
CA TYR A 178 9.31 -7.69 -20.94
C TYR A 178 10.19 -7.33 -22.13
N TYR A 179 11.04 -6.32 -21.98
CA TYR A 179 11.83 -5.75 -23.08
C TYR A 179 13.26 -6.31 -23.17
N GLY A 180 13.65 -7.16 -22.23
CA GLY A 180 14.99 -7.74 -22.14
C GLY A 180 16.04 -6.77 -21.63
N ASP A 181 17.30 -7.16 -21.85
CA ASP A 181 18.46 -6.46 -21.29
C ASP A 181 19.08 -5.41 -22.23
N MET A 182 18.54 -5.18 -23.43
CA MET A 182 19.12 -4.26 -24.42
C MET A 182 18.43 -2.89 -24.48
N TRP A 183 17.56 -2.57 -23.52
CA TRP A 183 16.83 -1.29 -23.48
C TRP A 183 17.74 -0.05 -23.48
N TYR A 184 18.98 -0.17 -23.00
CA TYR A 184 19.94 0.96 -22.93
C TYR A 184 20.67 1.24 -24.26
N GLU A 185 20.47 0.42 -25.28
CA GLU A 185 21.13 0.55 -26.58
C GLU A 185 20.41 1.53 -27.52
N ASP A 186 19.11 1.77 -27.28
CA ASP A 186 18.27 2.67 -28.06
C ASP A 186 17.76 3.82 -27.18
N SER A 187 17.86 5.05 -27.68
CA SER A 187 17.31 6.22 -27.00
C SER A 187 15.79 6.19 -26.89
N ASP A 188 15.11 5.54 -27.84
CA ASP A 188 13.65 5.54 -27.89
C ASP A 188 13.08 4.77 -26.69
N TYR A 189 13.66 3.61 -26.34
CA TYR A 189 13.28 2.87 -25.12
C TYR A 189 13.55 3.68 -23.85
N ILE A 190 14.68 4.40 -23.80
CA ILE A 190 15.03 5.23 -22.64
C ILE A 190 14.04 6.41 -22.49
N ASN A 191 13.64 7.02 -23.61
CA ASN A 191 12.67 8.11 -23.64
C ASN A 191 11.26 7.68 -23.23
N GLU A 192 10.92 6.39 -23.34
CA GLU A 192 9.66 5.84 -22.85
C GLU A 192 9.66 5.55 -21.34
N LEU A 193 10.81 5.42 -20.68
CA LEU A 193 10.88 5.05 -19.27
C LEU A 193 10.36 6.12 -18.30
N GLY A 194 10.56 7.41 -18.61
CA GLY A 194 10.15 8.49 -17.72
C GLY A 194 10.61 8.30 -16.28
N TYR A 195 9.69 8.32 -15.30
CA TYR A 195 10.02 8.09 -13.88
C TYR A 195 10.63 6.70 -13.59
N LEU A 196 10.37 5.69 -14.42
CA LEU A 196 10.92 4.34 -14.23
C LEU A 196 12.45 4.30 -14.36
N ILE A 197 13.08 5.29 -15.02
CA ILE A 197 14.54 5.37 -15.12
C ILE A 197 15.21 5.38 -13.74
N CYS A 198 14.55 5.97 -12.74
CA CYS A 198 15.04 6.01 -11.36
C CYS A 198 14.89 4.68 -10.60
N GLY A 199 14.22 3.69 -11.18
CA GLY A 199 14.20 2.32 -10.68
C GLY A 199 15.48 1.53 -11.03
N PHE A 200 16.24 1.95 -12.04
CA PHE A 200 17.43 1.21 -12.47
C PHE A 200 18.63 1.53 -11.58
N PRO A 201 19.37 0.52 -11.09
CA PRO A 201 20.60 0.77 -10.34
C PRO A 201 21.62 1.58 -11.16
N ALA A 202 22.42 2.41 -10.49
CA ALA A 202 23.43 3.25 -11.14
C ALA A 202 24.38 2.48 -12.07
N HIS A 203 24.82 1.29 -11.67
CA HIS A 203 25.70 0.43 -12.48
C HIS A 203 25.02 -0.15 -13.75
N ILE A 204 23.69 -0.18 -13.78
CA ILE A 204 22.92 -0.54 -14.99
C ILE A 204 22.76 0.70 -15.86
N ILE A 205 22.44 1.86 -15.28
CA ILE A 205 22.35 3.14 -16.02
C ILE A 205 23.68 3.46 -16.72
N SER A 206 24.82 3.16 -16.11
CA SER A 206 26.14 3.39 -16.72
C SER A 206 26.40 2.58 -18.00
N LYS A 207 25.54 1.61 -18.35
CA LYS A 207 25.62 0.90 -19.64
C LYS A 207 25.16 1.76 -20.82
N ILE A 208 24.38 2.81 -20.57
CA ILE A 208 24.00 3.78 -21.61
C ILE A 208 25.28 4.41 -22.15
N THR A 209 25.52 4.25 -23.45
CA THR A 209 26.71 4.83 -24.07
C THR A 209 26.56 6.34 -24.23
N PRO A 210 27.66 7.11 -24.23
CA PRO A 210 27.60 8.55 -24.48
C PRO A 210 26.89 8.94 -25.80
N ALA A 211 27.01 8.09 -26.84
CA ALA A 211 26.38 8.31 -28.13
C ALA A 211 24.85 8.16 -28.07
N VAL A 212 24.35 7.19 -27.30
CA VAL A 212 22.92 7.00 -27.04
C VAL A 212 22.40 8.11 -26.13
N PHE A 213 23.15 8.42 -25.06
CA PHE A 213 22.79 9.46 -24.09
C PHE A 213 22.51 10.82 -24.75
N LYS A 214 23.30 11.18 -25.77
CA LYS A 214 23.11 12.41 -26.53
C LYS A 214 21.70 12.55 -27.11
N LYS A 215 21.11 11.44 -27.54
CA LYS A 215 19.80 11.36 -28.20
C LYS A 215 18.61 11.31 -27.22
N ILE A 216 18.86 11.16 -25.92
CA ILE A 216 17.79 11.16 -24.90
C ILE A 216 17.14 12.54 -24.83
N ASP A 217 15.82 12.60 -24.71
CA ASP A 217 15.07 13.86 -24.65
C ASP A 217 15.24 14.58 -23.32
N VAL A 218 15.17 15.93 -23.37
CA VAL A 218 15.28 16.77 -22.16
C VAL A 218 14.18 16.46 -21.14
N GLU A 219 12.99 16.05 -21.60
CA GLU A 219 11.84 15.76 -20.74
C GLU A 219 12.07 14.60 -19.77
N ILE A 220 12.91 13.62 -20.13
CA ILE A 220 13.29 12.53 -19.21
C ILE A 220 14.01 13.09 -17.99
N PHE A 221 14.92 14.04 -18.18
CA PHE A 221 15.73 14.60 -17.11
C PHE A 221 14.89 15.36 -16.08
N LYS A 222 13.77 15.97 -16.50
CA LYS A 222 12.83 16.64 -15.58
C LYS A 222 12.13 15.67 -14.62
N LYS A 223 12.13 14.37 -14.92
CA LYS A 223 11.50 13.31 -14.11
C LYS A 223 12.48 12.61 -13.16
N LEU A 224 13.72 13.13 -13.04
CA LEU A 224 14.76 12.54 -12.18
C LEU A 224 14.64 12.92 -10.70
N SER A 225 13.58 13.61 -10.28
CA SER A 225 13.36 13.98 -8.87
C SER A 225 13.29 12.78 -7.92
N LEU A 226 13.03 11.58 -8.45
CA LEU A 226 12.99 10.32 -7.69
C LEU A 226 14.33 9.57 -7.68
N CYS A 227 15.30 10.01 -8.46
CA CYS A 227 16.59 9.34 -8.58
C CYS A 227 17.46 9.63 -7.36
N SER A 228 18.16 8.59 -6.91
CA SER A 228 19.22 8.71 -5.91
C SER A 228 20.40 9.54 -6.44
N VAL A 229 21.14 10.14 -5.52
CA VAL A 229 22.35 10.92 -5.82
C VAL A 229 23.34 10.14 -6.72
N ASN A 230 23.48 8.83 -6.52
CA ASN A 230 24.39 8.00 -7.32
C ASN A 230 23.90 7.80 -8.76
N GLN A 231 22.58 7.67 -8.98
CA GLN A 231 22.00 7.59 -10.32
C GLN A 231 22.19 8.94 -11.04
N THR A 232 21.88 10.06 -10.39
CA THR A 232 22.08 11.40 -10.97
C THR A 232 23.54 11.66 -11.30
N LYS A 233 24.49 11.32 -10.41
CA LYS A 233 25.93 11.41 -10.68
C LYS A 233 26.35 10.56 -11.89
N THR A 234 25.76 9.38 -12.06
CA THR A 234 26.05 8.51 -13.20
C THR A 234 25.58 9.16 -14.51
N LEU A 235 24.36 9.71 -14.54
CA LEU A 235 23.83 10.44 -15.70
C LEU A 235 24.64 11.71 -15.99
N TYR A 236 25.07 12.43 -14.95
CA TYR A 236 25.96 13.59 -15.09
C TYR A 236 27.33 13.22 -15.68
N ASN A 237 27.91 12.10 -15.25
CA ASN A 237 29.18 11.60 -15.81
C ASN A 237 29.03 11.21 -17.30
N LEU A 238 27.88 10.67 -17.70
CA LEU A 238 27.59 10.41 -19.12
C LEU A 238 27.47 11.72 -19.91
N ALA A 239 26.80 12.72 -19.35
CA ALA A 239 26.63 14.04 -19.97
C ALA A 239 27.96 14.77 -20.20
N THR A 240 28.86 14.72 -19.21
CA THR A 240 30.18 15.39 -19.28
C THR A 240 31.23 14.59 -20.03
N HIS A 241 30.90 13.37 -20.49
CA HIS A 241 31.81 12.56 -21.29
C HIS A 241 32.14 13.23 -22.63
N LYS A 242 33.42 13.20 -23.03
CA LYS A 242 33.90 13.85 -24.28
C LYS A 242 33.13 13.40 -25.53
N ASN A 243 32.66 12.16 -25.55
CA ASN A 243 31.93 11.58 -26.69
C ASN A 243 30.41 11.82 -26.65
N ALA A 244 29.85 12.36 -25.56
CA ALA A 244 28.43 12.73 -25.51
C ALA A 244 28.21 14.08 -26.20
N TYR A 245 28.76 15.15 -25.62
CA TYR A 245 28.52 16.52 -26.07
C TYR A 245 29.74 17.20 -26.71
N GLY A 246 30.90 16.55 -26.75
CA GLY A 246 32.11 17.14 -27.30
C GLY A 246 32.73 18.18 -26.36
N LYS A 247 33.28 19.25 -26.93
CA LYS A 247 33.99 20.29 -26.17
C LYS A 247 33.00 21.29 -25.55
N PRO A 248 33.16 21.70 -24.27
CA PRO A 248 32.21 22.56 -23.56
C PRO A 248 31.80 23.85 -24.28
N TYR A 249 32.74 24.53 -24.94
CA TYR A 249 32.47 25.77 -25.67
C TYR A 249 31.60 25.60 -26.93
N LYS A 250 31.28 24.36 -27.33
CA LYS A 250 30.40 24.04 -28.47
C LYS A 250 29.02 23.56 -28.02
N TRP A 251 28.74 23.51 -26.73
CA TRP A 251 27.45 23.07 -26.22
C TRP A 251 26.37 24.09 -26.59
N SER A 252 25.26 23.59 -27.12
CA SER A 252 24.05 24.38 -27.33
C SER A 252 23.30 24.58 -26.02
N SER A 253 22.28 25.43 -26.04
CA SER A 253 21.38 25.62 -24.91
C SER A 253 20.76 24.30 -24.42
N HIS A 254 20.50 23.34 -25.31
CA HIS A 254 19.89 22.06 -24.93
C HIS A 254 20.83 21.21 -24.07
N GLU A 255 22.12 21.11 -24.42
CA GLU A 255 23.08 20.37 -23.60
C GLU A 255 23.29 21.06 -22.24
N ILE A 256 23.32 22.40 -22.24
CA ILE A 256 23.45 23.19 -21.01
C ILE A 256 22.25 22.94 -20.08
N THR A 257 21.02 22.98 -20.60
CA THR A 257 19.81 22.69 -19.80
C THR A 257 19.82 21.27 -19.23
N LYS A 258 20.23 20.26 -20.00
CA LYS A 258 20.35 18.88 -19.49
C LYS A 258 21.35 18.80 -18.33
N LEU A 259 22.48 19.49 -18.45
CA LEU A 259 23.50 19.52 -17.40
C LEU A 259 23.02 20.25 -16.15
N ASP A 260 22.32 21.36 -16.31
CA ASP A 260 21.74 22.14 -15.21
C ASP A 260 20.76 21.29 -14.38
N ILE A 261 19.88 20.51 -15.05
CA ILE A 261 18.96 19.59 -14.38
C ILE A 261 19.69 18.46 -13.63
N LEU A 262 20.82 18.00 -14.17
CA LEU A 262 21.63 16.93 -13.59
C LEU A 262 22.60 17.41 -12.50
N PHE A 263 22.75 18.72 -12.35
CA PHE A 263 23.64 19.32 -11.37
C PHE A 263 22.93 19.39 -10.01
N ILE A 264 23.10 18.33 -9.20
CA ILE A 264 22.58 18.19 -7.83
C ILE A 264 23.74 18.00 -6.85
#